data_AF-A0A224Z129-F1
#
_entry.id   AF-A0A224Z129-F1
#
_cell.length_a   1.000
_cell.length_b   1.000
_cell.length_c   1.000
_cell.angle_alpha   90.00
_cell.angle_beta   90.00
_cell.angle_gamma   90.00
#
_symmetry.space_group_name_H-M   'P 1'
#
loop_
_entity.id
_entity.type
_entity.pdbx_description
1 polymer ?
#
loop_
_entity_poly.entity_id
_entity_poly.type
_entity_poly.pdbx_seq_one_letter_code
_entity_poly.pdbx_strand_id
1 'polypeptide(L)'
;MKTCVCSRFFGLVLLAGAILATTVAAEINAYTDYYLEDHCSSSRSADRYRARTEAQSISFRLKSPLQDKLDERGCRAGLSFSTLNETYGFLVTPVSIDIPRGPTNSCVNFIWFDGLAEDELNGKRLCGDSFPKTSAIRTKADRFTIWWSSEPSRDADRQASFNVVIASYVNRSSEAECPESWRRCDNGACIEPSLWCDGIDNCGDSSDETEANCAPSTILSIPGIVIIAVIVVLVIIAIGVVVYVCKRRRAYRAT
;
A
#
# COMPACT_ATOMS: atom_id res chain seq x y z
N MET A 1 -34.72 -53.55 -4.48
CA MET A 1 -34.01 -52.31 -4.12
C MET A 1 -32.98 -51.99 -5.18
N LYS A 2 -33.13 -50.91 -5.96
CA LYS A 2 -32.09 -50.39 -6.85
C LYS A 2 -31.91 -48.90 -6.54
N THR A 3 -30.71 -48.56 -6.09
CA THR A 3 -30.27 -47.23 -5.69
C THR A 3 -30.35 -46.26 -6.87
N CYS A 4 -31.00 -45.12 -6.66
CA CYS A 4 -31.16 -44.09 -7.67
C CYS A 4 -29.86 -43.29 -7.76
N VAL A 5 -29.17 -43.37 -8.90
CA VAL A 5 -28.00 -42.54 -9.23
C VAL A 5 -28.48 -41.09 -9.45
N CYS A 6 -28.73 -40.38 -8.37
CA CYS A 6 -29.10 -38.96 -8.37
C CYS A 6 -28.12 -38.11 -7.53
N SER A 7 -27.18 -38.76 -6.83
CA SER A 7 -26.24 -38.11 -5.92
C SER A 7 -24.89 -37.69 -6.54
N ARG A 8 -24.56 -38.15 -7.77
CA ARG A 8 -23.23 -37.87 -8.38
C ARG A 8 -23.17 -36.59 -9.23
N PHE A 9 -24.31 -36.01 -9.61
CA PHE A 9 -24.35 -34.78 -10.42
C PHE A 9 -24.20 -33.50 -9.57
N PHE A 10 -24.57 -33.54 -8.29
CA PHE A 10 -24.41 -32.41 -7.36
C PHE A 10 -22.93 -32.10 -7.05
N GLY A 11 -22.02 -33.08 -7.19
CA GLY A 11 -20.60 -32.89 -6.93
C GLY A 11 -19.86 -32.09 -7.99
N LEU A 12 -20.24 -32.19 -9.28
CA LEU A 12 -19.52 -31.51 -10.37
C LEU A 12 -19.86 -30.01 -10.50
N VAL A 13 -21.08 -29.60 -10.12
CA VAL A 13 -21.51 -28.19 -10.22
C VAL A 13 -20.87 -27.33 -9.13
N LEU A 14 -20.62 -27.89 -7.94
CA LEU A 14 -19.87 -27.21 -6.86
C LEU A 14 -18.37 -27.06 -7.17
N LEU A 15 -17.78 -28.01 -7.92
CA LEU A 15 -16.38 -27.88 -8.36
C LEU A 15 -16.19 -26.79 -9.42
N ALA A 16 -17.15 -26.58 -10.34
CA ALA A 16 -17.06 -25.51 -11.33
C ALA A 16 -17.21 -24.10 -10.71
N GLY A 17 -18.04 -23.95 -9.67
CA GLY A 17 -18.16 -22.71 -8.90
C GLY A 17 -16.93 -22.39 -8.04
N ALA A 18 -16.17 -23.41 -7.63
CA ALA A 18 -14.93 -23.25 -6.88
C ALA A 18 -13.72 -22.90 -7.76
N ILE A 19 -13.73 -23.27 -9.05
CA ILE A 19 -12.62 -22.98 -9.97
C ILE A 19 -12.60 -21.51 -10.42
N LEU A 20 -13.72 -20.77 -10.33
CA LEU A 20 -13.76 -19.32 -10.58
C LEU A 20 -13.35 -18.47 -9.36
N ALA A 21 -13.13 -19.07 -8.18
CA ALA A 21 -12.89 -18.33 -6.94
C ALA A 21 -11.41 -18.31 -6.49
N THR A 22 -10.49 -18.90 -7.24
CA THR A 22 -9.07 -18.93 -6.85
C THR A 22 -8.15 -18.51 -8.00
N THR A 23 -8.37 -17.33 -8.57
CA THR A 23 -7.23 -16.47 -8.88
C THR A 23 -7.01 -15.60 -7.66
N VAL A 24 -6.45 -16.19 -6.61
CA VAL A 24 -5.82 -15.40 -5.56
C VAL A 24 -4.62 -14.78 -6.25
N ALA A 25 -4.80 -13.58 -6.80
CA ALA A 25 -3.67 -12.72 -7.07
C ALA A 25 -2.92 -12.65 -5.75
N ALA A 26 -1.68 -13.15 -5.73
CA ALA A 26 -0.80 -12.88 -4.61
C ALA A 26 -0.82 -11.36 -4.44
N GLU A 27 -1.33 -10.89 -3.30
CA GLU A 27 -1.34 -9.47 -2.98
C GLU A 27 0.13 -9.07 -2.84
N ILE A 28 0.73 -8.57 -3.93
CA ILE A 28 2.06 -8.00 -3.88
C ILE A 28 1.88 -6.73 -3.05
N ASN A 29 2.33 -6.78 -1.80
CA ASN A 29 2.25 -5.63 -0.93
C ASN A 29 3.15 -4.55 -1.55
N ALA A 30 2.55 -3.46 -2.05
CA ALA A 30 3.28 -2.37 -2.71
C ALA A 30 4.31 -1.73 -1.77
N TYR A 31 4.07 -1.88 -0.47
CA TYR A 31 4.79 -1.27 0.63
C TYR A 31 5.64 -2.30 1.39
N THR A 32 6.91 -1.97 1.58
CA THR A 32 7.72 -2.59 2.63
C THR A 32 7.65 -1.74 3.90
N ASP A 33 7.22 -2.33 5.02
CA ASP A 33 7.17 -1.64 6.30
C ASP A 33 8.54 -1.65 7.00
N TYR A 34 9.00 -0.47 7.41
CA TYR A 34 10.17 -0.32 8.28
C TYR A 34 9.78 0.35 9.59
N TYR A 35 10.27 -0.25 10.67
CA TYR A 35 10.14 0.21 12.05
C TYR A 35 11.48 0.80 12.48
N LEU A 36 11.53 2.11 12.69
CA LEU A 36 12.80 2.78 13.01
C LEU A 36 13.26 2.51 14.45
N GLU A 37 12.37 2.06 15.33
CA GLU A 37 12.74 1.55 16.64
C GLU A 37 13.75 0.39 16.56
N ASP A 38 13.71 -0.43 15.51
CA ASP A 38 14.66 -1.53 15.28
C ASP A 38 16.08 -1.02 14.96
N HIS A 39 16.18 0.26 14.58
CA HIS A 39 17.42 0.95 14.22
C HIS A 39 17.91 1.90 15.32
N CYS A 40 17.27 1.89 16.49
CA CYS A 40 17.73 2.63 17.65
C CYS A 40 18.94 1.96 18.31
N SER A 41 20.12 2.54 18.10
CA SER A 41 21.33 2.16 18.82
C SER A 41 21.37 2.80 20.20
N SER A 42 21.97 2.09 21.17
CA SER A 42 22.27 2.65 22.48
C SER A 42 23.48 3.61 22.48
N SER A 43 24.13 3.75 21.32
CA SER A 43 25.20 4.70 21.05
C SER A 43 24.64 6.09 20.73
N ARG A 44 25.37 7.16 21.09
CA ARG A 44 25.04 8.54 20.70
C ARG A 44 25.31 8.83 19.20
N SER A 45 25.91 7.88 18.49
CA SER A 45 26.13 7.96 17.05
C SER A 45 24.91 7.43 16.30
N ALA A 46 24.42 8.19 15.33
CA ALA A 46 23.37 7.70 14.44
C ALA A 46 23.95 6.62 13.53
N ASP A 47 23.39 5.42 13.61
CA ASP A 47 23.70 4.37 12.65
C ASP A 47 22.99 4.68 11.34
N ARG A 48 23.77 4.69 10.25
CA ARG A 48 23.28 4.99 8.89
C ARG A 48 22.99 3.69 8.16
N TYR A 49 21.72 3.31 8.16
CA TYR A 49 21.25 2.16 7.37
C TYR A 49 21.06 2.57 5.91
N ARG A 50 21.30 1.64 4.98
CA ARG A 50 21.19 1.89 3.53
C ARG A 50 20.15 0.98 2.92
N ALA A 51 19.00 1.53 2.55
CA ALA A 51 18.02 0.82 1.72
C ALA A 51 18.36 1.03 0.23
N ARG A 52 18.33 -0.06 -0.55
CA ARG A 52 18.38 -0.03 -2.01
C ARG A 52 17.02 -0.47 -2.52
N THR A 53 16.35 0.39 -3.29
CA THR A 53 15.05 0.08 -3.89
C THR A 53 15.22 -0.08 -5.39
N GLU A 54 14.76 -1.19 -5.95
CA GLU A 54 14.78 -1.39 -7.41
C GLU A 54 13.55 -0.81 -8.10
N ALA A 55 12.46 -0.55 -7.35
CA ALA A 55 11.22 0.11 -7.80
C ALA A 55 10.16 0.27 -6.68
N GLN A 56 10.41 -0.29 -5.49
CA GLN A 56 9.38 -0.48 -4.47
C GLN A 56 9.09 0.79 -3.67
N SER A 57 7.82 1.00 -3.30
CA SER A 57 7.50 1.95 -2.24
C SER A 57 7.89 1.41 -0.88
N ILE A 58 8.42 2.28 -0.05
CA ILE A 58 8.73 1.96 1.32
C ILE A 58 7.79 2.76 2.21
N SER A 59 7.03 2.06 3.05
CA SER A 59 6.26 2.68 4.11
C SER A 59 7.06 2.65 5.40
N PHE A 60 7.20 3.79 6.04
CA PHE A 60 7.80 3.91 7.36
C PHE A 60 6.69 4.10 8.36
N ARG A 61 6.47 3.11 9.20
CA ARG A 61 5.64 3.27 10.39
C ARG A 61 6.56 3.49 11.55
N LEU A 62 6.66 4.74 11.99
CA LEU A 62 7.26 5.02 13.27
C LEU A 62 6.18 5.10 14.32
N LYS A 63 6.26 4.18 15.26
CA LYS A 63 5.67 4.37 16.57
C LYS A 63 6.77 4.94 17.45
N SER A 64 6.47 6.01 18.15
CA SER A 64 7.25 6.45 19.30
C SER A 64 7.51 5.22 20.14
N PRO A 65 8.75 5.03 20.62
CA PRO A 65 9.07 3.84 21.35
C PRO A 65 8.19 3.74 22.60
N LEU A 66 7.17 2.91 22.54
CA LEU A 66 6.49 2.33 23.69
C LEU A 66 7.38 1.20 24.23
N GLN A 67 8.62 1.52 24.57
CA GLN A 67 9.55 0.54 25.11
C GLN A 67 10.16 1.05 26.40
N ASP A 68 9.87 0.32 27.48
CA ASP A 68 10.48 0.45 28.81
C ASP A 68 12.03 0.43 28.78
N LYS A 69 12.65 0.08 27.65
CA LYS A 69 14.11 0.04 27.43
C LYS A 69 14.72 1.30 26.79
N LEU A 70 13.92 2.13 26.13
CA LEU A 70 14.38 3.39 25.52
C LEU A 70 14.28 4.59 26.48
N ASP A 71 13.59 4.38 27.61
CA ASP A 71 13.24 5.36 28.65
C ASP A 71 14.43 6.10 29.29
N GLU A 72 15.67 5.61 29.20
CA GLU A 72 16.82 6.23 29.90
C GLU A 72 17.85 6.94 29.00
N ARG A 73 17.89 6.65 27.70
CA ARG A 73 18.98 7.14 26.82
C ARG A 73 18.51 7.92 25.60
N GLY A 74 17.20 7.90 25.31
CA GLY A 74 16.68 8.44 24.06
C GLY A 74 17.12 7.63 22.86
N CYS A 75 16.74 8.07 21.67
CA CYS A 75 17.17 7.47 20.42
C CYS A 75 17.46 8.55 19.38
N ARG A 76 18.61 8.44 18.72
CA ARG A 76 18.91 9.21 17.52
C ARG A 76 19.48 8.27 16.47
N ALA A 77 18.83 8.20 15.33
CA ALA A 77 19.33 7.44 14.21
C ALA A 77 18.90 8.07 12.88
N GLY A 78 19.45 7.55 11.79
CA GLY A 78 19.23 8.08 10.44
C GLY A 78 19.20 6.96 9.42
N LEU A 79 18.19 6.97 8.55
CA LEU A 79 18.07 5.99 7.49
C LEU A 79 18.32 6.70 6.15
N SER A 80 19.32 6.21 5.42
CA SER A 80 19.72 6.78 4.13
C SER A 80 19.25 5.90 2.99
N PHE A 81 18.64 6.54 2.00
CA PHE A 81 18.10 5.89 0.82
C PHE A 81 18.94 6.30 -0.37
N SER A 82 19.32 5.34 -1.19
CA SER A 82 19.92 5.63 -2.50
C SER A 82 19.26 4.75 -3.54
N THR A 83 18.84 5.34 -4.66
CA THR A 83 18.36 4.56 -5.80
C THR A 83 19.52 3.77 -6.42
N LEU A 84 19.19 2.82 -7.30
CA LEU A 84 20.19 2.11 -8.09
C LEU A 84 20.73 2.94 -9.26
N ASN A 85 20.02 3.99 -9.66
CA ASN A 85 20.31 4.79 -10.84
C ASN A 85 20.18 6.28 -10.53
N GLU A 86 21.22 7.06 -10.81
CA GLU A 86 21.33 8.49 -10.50
C GLU A 86 20.29 9.36 -11.22
N THR A 87 19.64 8.83 -12.26
CA THR A 87 18.54 9.50 -12.97
C THR A 87 17.20 9.43 -12.25
N TYR A 88 17.11 8.61 -11.19
CA TYR A 88 15.90 8.38 -10.40
C TYR A 88 15.99 9.25 -9.16
N GLY A 89 14.86 9.71 -8.66
CA GLY A 89 14.74 10.38 -7.37
C GLY A 89 13.75 9.66 -6.48
N PHE A 90 13.43 10.29 -5.34
CA PHE A 90 12.36 9.84 -4.46
C PHE A 90 11.29 10.91 -4.30
N LEU A 91 10.05 10.45 -4.23
CA LEU A 91 8.89 11.19 -3.78
C LEU A 91 8.63 10.78 -2.33
N VAL A 92 8.71 11.75 -1.43
CA VAL A 92 8.56 11.56 0.01
C VAL A 92 7.17 12.10 0.39
N THR A 93 6.24 11.19 0.62
CA THR A 93 4.85 11.51 0.96
C THR A 93 4.62 11.31 2.46
N PRO A 94 4.41 12.39 3.21
CA PRO A 94 4.13 12.33 4.64
C PRO A 94 2.63 12.09 4.83
N VAL A 95 2.28 10.88 5.28
CA VAL A 95 0.90 10.45 5.43
C VAL A 95 0.31 10.93 6.76
N SER A 96 1.08 10.83 7.83
CA SER A 96 0.68 11.37 9.15
C SER A 96 1.89 11.71 10.00
N ILE A 97 1.76 12.73 10.83
CA ILE A 97 2.72 13.06 11.88
C ILE A 97 1.95 13.50 13.12
N ASP A 98 2.21 12.80 14.19
CA ASP A 98 1.60 12.96 15.50
C ASP A 98 2.72 13.06 16.54
N ILE A 99 3.69 13.94 16.32
CA ILE A 99 4.78 14.18 17.29
C ILE A 99 4.40 15.41 18.11
N PRO A 100 4.05 15.29 19.39
CA PRO A 100 3.58 16.43 20.16
C PRO A 100 4.68 17.47 20.39
N ARG A 101 4.25 18.73 20.55
CA ARG A 101 5.15 19.82 20.91
C ARG A 101 5.46 19.77 22.40
N GLY A 102 6.69 20.14 22.75
CA GLY A 102 7.07 20.32 24.14
C GLY A 102 6.38 21.51 24.81
N PRO A 103 6.52 21.66 26.14
CA PRO A 103 5.83 22.69 26.92
C PRO A 103 6.11 24.14 26.47
N THR A 104 7.27 24.37 25.84
CA THR A 104 7.69 25.68 25.32
C THR A 104 7.38 25.87 23.83
N ASN A 105 6.43 25.10 23.28
CA ASN A 105 6.12 25.08 21.85
C ASN A 105 7.31 24.64 20.97
N SER A 106 8.26 23.91 21.55
CA SER A 106 9.49 23.45 20.90
C SER A 106 9.41 21.99 20.47
N CYS A 107 10.05 21.65 19.35
CA CYS A 107 10.19 20.27 18.90
C CYS A 107 11.34 19.58 19.63
N VAL A 108 11.05 19.03 20.81
CA VAL A 108 11.98 18.22 21.60
C VAL A 108 12.22 16.88 20.90
N ASN A 109 11.14 16.19 20.56
CA ASN A 109 11.14 15.05 19.64
C ASN A 109 10.83 15.58 18.24
N PHE A 110 11.55 15.09 17.24
CA PHE A 110 11.37 15.58 15.88
C PHE A 110 11.95 14.62 14.86
N ILE A 111 11.47 14.81 13.63
CA ILE A 111 12.09 14.26 12.43
C ILE A 111 12.67 15.39 11.60
N TRP A 112 13.65 15.08 10.77
CA TRP A 112 14.08 15.99 9.72
C TRP A 112 14.60 15.21 8.53
N PHE A 113 14.57 15.86 7.38
CA PHE A 113 15.00 15.28 6.12
C PHE A 113 16.24 16.00 5.63
N ASP A 114 17.14 15.26 5.01
CA ASP A 114 18.34 15.77 4.35
C ASP A 114 18.36 15.27 2.91
N GLY A 115 18.21 16.18 1.96
CA GLY A 115 18.16 15.90 0.52
C GLY A 115 16.81 16.17 -0.15
N LEU A 116 15.85 16.85 0.50
CA LEU A 116 14.60 17.28 -0.14
C LEU A 116 14.82 18.53 -1.01
N ALA A 117 14.06 18.64 -2.10
CA ALA A 117 14.04 19.80 -3.00
C ALA A 117 13.37 21.01 -2.39
N GLU A 118 12.45 20.81 -1.44
CA GLU A 118 11.73 21.86 -0.75
C GLU A 118 12.51 22.35 0.48
N ASP A 119 13.11 23.53 0.37
CA ASP A 119 14.00 24.09 1.41
C ASP A 119 13.27 24.47 2.71
N GLU A 120 11.96 24.65 2.67
CA GLU A 120 11.14 24.89 3.85
C GLU A 120 11.01 23.64 4.75
N LEU A 121 11.24 22.45 4.19
CA LEU A 121 11.19 21.17 4.90
C LEU A 121 12.58 20.56 5.08
N ASN A 122 13.47 20.76 4.10
CA ASN A 122 14.83 20.24 4.14
C ASN A 122 15.64 20.82 5.31
N GLY A 123 16.14 19.96 6.19
CA GLY A 123 16.93 20.32 7.36
C GLY A 123 16.14 20.98 8.50
N LYS A 124 14.80 21.07 8.41
CA LYS A 124 13.97 21.59 9.50
C LYS A 124 13.56 20.50 10.47
N ARG A 125 13.44 20.86 11.74
CA ARG A 125 12.88 19.97 12.78
C ARG A 125 11.36 20.00 12.68
N LEU A 126 10.77 18.84 12.42
CA LEU A 126 9.34 18.70 12.19
C LEU A 126 8.69 17.96 13.36
N CYS A 127 7.70 18.61 13.96
CA CYS A 127 6.80 18.08 14.97
C CYS A 127 5.49 18.87 14.99
N GLY A 128 4.45 18.32 15.60
CA GLY A 128 3.10 18.88 15.64
C GLY A 128 2.61 19.20 14.24
N ASP A 129 2.06 20.39 14.06
CA ASP A 129 1.54 20.85 12.77
C ASP A 129 2.60 21.47 11.86
N SER A 130 3.90 21.29 12.16
CA SER A 130 4.98 21.87 11.34
C SER A 130 5.22 21.12 10.03
N PHE A 131 4.37 20.15 9.69
CA PHE A 131 4.54 19.26 8.55
C PHE A 131 3.32 19.42 7.59
N PRO A 132 3.53 19.67 6.28
CA PRO A 132 2.44 19.69 5.30
C PRO A 132 1.86 18.30 5.08
N LYS A 133 0.59 18.09 5.40
CA LYS A 133 0.00 16.75 5.54
C LYS A 133 -0.39 16.02 4.24
N THR A 134 -0.15 16.53 3.03
CA THR A 134 -0.85 15.95 1.86
C THR A 134 -0.19 16.12 0.47
N SER A 135 1.12 16.30 0.34
CA SER A 135 1.75 16.27 -1.00
C SER A 135 3.12 15.61 -0.99
N ALA A 136 3.42 14.84 -2.04
CA ALA A 136 4.72 14.21 -2.21
C ALA A 136 5.82 15.25 -2.48
N ILE A 137 6.92 15.16 -1.73
CA ILE A 137 8.05 16.08 -1.86
C ILE A 137 9.19 15.38 -2.60
N ARG A 138 9.71 16.02 -3.66
CA ARG A 138 10.82 15.49 -4.46
C ARG A 138 12.16 15.61 -3.72
N THR A 139 13.07 14.67 -3.95
CA THR A 139 14.48 14.80 -3.55
C THR A 139 15.29 15.62 -4.53
N LYS A 140 16.37 16.25 -4.06
CA LYS A 140 17.35 16.98 -4.88
C LYS A 140 18.23 16.07 -5.74
N ALA A 141 18.36 14.82 -5.32
CA ALA A 141 19.26 13.84 -5.90
C ALA A 141 18.68 12.42 -5.77
N ASP A 142 19.46 11.44 -6.21
CA ASP A 142 19.25 9.99 -6.10
C ASP A 142 19.40 9.45 -4.66
N ARG A 143 19.73 10.32 -3.71
CA ARG A 143 19.92 9.98 -2.31
C ARG A 143 19.32 11.03 -1.38
N PHE A 144 18.73 10.57 -0.29
CA PHE A 144 18.33 11.40 0.84
C PHE A 144 18.45 10.62 2.15
N THR A 145 18.30 11.31 3.27
CA THR A 145 18.32 10.70 4.60
C THR A 145 17.15 11.22 5.43
N ILE A 146 16.43 10.32 6.08
CA ILE A 146 15.47 10.66 7.14
C ILE A 146 16.16 10.45 8.47
N TRP A 147 16.01 11.42 9.35
CA TRP A 147 16.56 11.37 10.69
C TRP A 147 15.46 11.55 11.73
N TRP A 148 15.62 10.90 12.87
CA TRP A 148 14.73 11.06 14.01
C TRP A 148 15.53 11.22 15.29
N SER A 149 14.98 12.00 16.20
CA SER A 149 15.54 12.21 17.53
C SER A 149 14.40 12.13 18.54
N SER A 150 14.56 11.24 19.53
CA SER A 150 13.74 11.14 20.73
C SER A 150 14.64 11.40 21.93
N GLU A 151 14.37 12.46 22.70
CA GLU A 151 15.13 12.76 23.92
C GLU A 151 14.63 11.87 25.08
N PRO A 152 15.52 11.42 26.00
CA PRO A 152 15.11 10.76 27.23
C PRO A 152 14.47 11.80 28.15
N SER A 153 13.15 11.85 28.25
CA SER A 153 12.48 12.72 29.22
C SER A 153 11.29 12.03 29.86
N ARG A 154 11.10 12.28 31.17
CA ARG A 154 9.94 11.78 31.93
C ARG A 154 8.61 12.38 31.44
N ASP A 155 8.68 13.49 30.71
CA ASP A 155 7.55 14.19 30.09
C ASP A 155 7.43 13.92 28.58
N ALA A 156 8.25 13.00 28.02
CA ALA A 156 8.11 12.60 26.62
C ALA A 156 6.77 11.88 26.47
N ASP A 157 5.82 12.55 25.83
CA ASP A 157 4.53 11.97 25.49
C ASP A 157 4.76 10.70 24.65
N ARG A 158 4.31 9.57 25.19
CA ARG A 158 4.60 8.22 24.67
C ARG A 158 3.83 7.89 23.39
N GLN A 159 3.07 8.85 22.87
CA GLN A 159 2.14 8.70 21.75
C GLN A 159 2.69 9.26 20.43
N ALA A 160 3.96 9.68 20.37
CA ALA A 160 4.48 10.18 19.12
C ALA A 160 4.34 9.13 17.99
N SER A 161 3.87 9.49 16.81
CA SER A 161 3.92 8.59 15.67
C SER A 161 4.06 9.36 14.38
N PHE A 162 4.59 8.71 13.35
CA PHE A 162 4.49 9.24 12.00
C PHE A 162 4.51 8.13 10.97
N ASN A 163 3.82 8.37 9.87
CA ASN A 163 3.79 7.52 8.70
C ASN A 163 4.33 8.33 7.52
N VAL A 164 5.44 7.87 6.94
CA VAL A 164 6.05 8.47 5.75
C VAL A 164 6.19 7.38 4.70
N VAL A 165 5.69 7.68 3.52
CA VAL A 165 5.79 6.84 2.34
C VAL A 165 6.86 7.41 1.42
N ILE A 166 7.68 6.53 0.86
CA ILE A 166 8.76 6.89 -0.04
C ILE A 166 8.59 6.07 -1.32
N ALA A 167 8.37 6.73 -2.44
CA ALA A 167 8.28 6.11 -3.75
C ALA A 167 9.48 6.53 -4.60
N SER A 168 10.11 5.59 -5.32
CA SER A 168 11.07 5.96 -6.35
C SER A 168 10.35 6.52 -7.57
N TYR A 169 10.92 7.56 -8.19
CA TYR A 169 10.38 8.13 -9.43
C TYR A 169 11.47 8.40 -10.45
N VAL A 170 11.07 8.50 -11.72
CA VAL A 170 11.92 9.01 -12.80
C VAL A 170 11.20 10.14 -13.53
N ASN A 171 11.93 11.18 -13.93
CA ASN A 171 11.37 12.28 -14.71
C ASN A 171 11.73 12.09 -16.19
N ARG A 172 10.72 11.94 -17.05
CA ARG A 172 10.90 11.73 -18.50
C ARG A 172 10.10 12.75 -19.29
N SER A 173 10.73 13.33 -20.30
CA SER A 173 10.16 14.39 -21.12
C SER A 173 9.11 13.92 -22.14
N SER A 174 9.01 12.62 -22.44
CA SER A 174 8.07 12.09 -23.43
C SER A 174 7.28 10.86 -22.95
N GLU A 175 6.06 10.70 -23.49
CA GLU A 175 5.06 9.67 -23.13
C GLU A 175 5.51 8.23 -23.41
N ALA A 176 6.55 8.04 -24.22
CA ALA A 176 7.13 6.74 -24.58
C ALA A 176 8.31 6.30 -23.69
N GLU A 177 8.62 7.01 -22.60
CA GLU A 177 9.88 6.84 -21.87
C GLU A 177 9.78 6.37 -20.41
N CYS A 178 8.59 6.26 -19.83
CA CYS A 178 8.49 5.60 -18.51
C CYS A 178 9.05 4.17 -18.63
N PRO A 179 9.77 3.66 -17.60
CA PRO A 179 10.21 2.27 -17.58
C PRO A 179 9.04 1.32 -17.88
N GLU A 180 9.31 0.18 -18.50
CA GLU A 180 8.25 -0.78 -18.81
C GLU A 180 7.42 -1.08 -17.56
N SER A 181 6.10 -1.14 -17.74
CA SER A 181 5.06 -1.24 -16.71
C SER A 181 4.78 0.01 -15.88
N TRP A 182 5.69 0.96 -15.70
CA TRP A 182 5.44 2.17 -14.89
C TRP A 182 4.39 3.07 -15.56
N ARG A 183 3.59 3.77 -14.75
CA ARG A 183 2.65 4.77 -15.30
C ARG A 183 3.18 6.18 -15.06
N ARG A 184 2.51 7.17 -15.64
CA ARG A 184 2.94 8.57 -15.66
C ARG A 184 1.94 9.45 -14.93
N CYS A 185 2.45 10.28 -14.03
CA CYS A 185 1.73 11.35 -13.36
C CYS A 185 1.55 12.56 -14.29
N ASP A 186 0.58 13.43 -14.01
CA ASP A 186 0.33 14.64 -14.83
C ASP A 186 1.52 15.62 -14.79
N ASN A 187 2.26 15.65 -13.69
CA ASN A 187 3.49 16.42 -13.50
C ASN A 187 4.72 15.81 -14.20
N GLY A 188 4.55 14.75 -14.98
CA GLY A 188 5.57 14.08 -15.78
C GLY A 188 6.46 13.10 -15.03
N ALA A 189 6.28 12.90 -13.72
CA ALA A 189 6.93 11.82 -13.00
C ALA A 189 6.38 10.46 -13.44
N CYS A 190 7.23 9.42 -13.45
CA CYS A 190 6.78 8.04 -13.56
C CYS A 190 6.97 7.34 -12.21
N ILE A 191 5.96 6.58 -11.76
CA ILE A 191 6.02 5.75 -10.55
C ILE A 191 5.58 4.31 -10.87
N GLU A 192 5.64 3.39 -9.90
CA GLU A 192 5.30 1.98 -10.09
C GLU A 192 3.77 1.76 -10.10
N PRO A 193 3.21 0.83 -10.89
CA PRO A 193 1.75 0.63 -11.00
C PRO A 193 1.04 0.26 -9.71
N SER A 194 1.77 -0.33 -8.78
CA SER A 194 1.35 -0.74 -7.45
C SER A 194 0.98 0.45 -6.55
N LEU A 195 1.46 1.65 -6.91
CA LEU A 195 1.25 2.92 -6.19
C LEU A 195 0.12 3.76 -6.73
N TRP A 196 -0.56 3.28 -7.77
CA TRP A 196 -1.76 3.95 -8.28
C TRP A 196 -2.96 3.48 -7.48
N CYS A 197 -3.75 4.44 -7.01
CA CYS A 197 -5.04 4.19 -6.37
C CYS A 197 -4.92 3.40 -5.09
N ASP A 198 -3.88 3.71 -4.32
CA ASP A 198 -3.62 3.12 -3.01
C ASP A 198 -4.07 4.03 -1.86
N GLY A 199 -4.65 5.19 -2.19
CA GLY A 199 -5.16 6.18 -1.24
C GLY A 199 -4.10 7.17 -0.77
N ILE A 200 -2.90 7.17 -1.35
CA ILE A 200 -1.80 8.08 -1.03
C ILE A 200 -1.41 8.83 -2.31
N ASP A 201 -1.25 10.15 -2.21
CA ASP A 201 -0.73 10.95 -3.32
C ASP A 201 0.77 10.67 -3.50
N ASN A 202 1.10 9.64 -4.29
CA ASN A 202 2.46 9.26 -4.60
C ASN A 202 3.03 10.10 -5.75
N CYS A 203 2.18 10.67 -6.61
CA CYS A 203 2.62 11.56 -7.69
C CYS A 203 3.01 12.97 -7.20
N GLY A 204 2.43 13.44 -6.10
CA GLY A 204 2.55 14.81 -5.58
C GLY A 204 1.67 15.85 -6.28
N ASP A 205 0.86 15.41 -7.25
CA ASP A 205 -0.17 16.17 -7.96
C ASP A 205 -1.55 15.50 -7.89
N SER A 206 -1.66 14.43 -7.10
CA SER A 206 -2.84 13.60 -6.91
C SER A 206 -3.37 12.91 -8.17
N SER A 207 -2.61 12.92 -9.27
CA SER A 207 -3.05 12.32 -10.54
C SER A 207 -3.22 10.80 -10.43
N ASP A 208 -2.43 10.13 -9.59
CA ASP A 208 -2.55 8.71 -9.27
C ASP A 208 -3.82 8.34 -8.49
N GLU A 209 -4.41 9.29 -7.76
CA GLU A 209 -5.56 9.09 -6.88
C GLU A 209 -6.88 9.67 -7.44
N THR A 210 -6.90 10.04 -8.73
CA THR A 210 -8.12 10.55 -9.37
C THR A 210 -9.19 9.47 -9.55
N GLU A 211 -10.47 9.85 -9.47
CA GLU A 211 -11.59 8.92 -9.66
C GLU A 211 -11.51 8.17 -11.00
N ALA A 212 -11.02 8.81 -12.06
CA ALA A 212 -10.83 8.18 -13.36
C ALA A 212 -9.75 7.09 -13.35
N ASN A 213 -8.68 7.30 -12.57
CA ASN A 213 -7.58 6.34 -12.46
C ASN A 213 -7.87 5.23 -11.44
N CYS A 214 -8.77 5.49 -10.48
CA CYS A 214 -9.14 4.58 -9.40
C CYS A 214 -10.51 3.92 -9.55
N ALA A 215 -11.23 4.24 -10.63
CA ALA A 215 -12.45 3.54 -10.98
C ALA A 215 -12.09 2.05 -11.15
N PRO A 216 -12.74 1.14 -10.40
CA PRO A 216 -12.55 -0.27 -10.63
C PRO A 216 -12.92 -0.52 -12.09
N SER A 217 -11.97 -1.04 -12.88
CA SER A 217 -12.24 -1.56 -14.21
C SER A 217 -13.44 -2.46 -14.02
N THR A 218 -14.61 -2.07 -14.53
CA THR A 218 -15.85 -2.76 -14.21
C THR A 218 -15.69 -4.20 -14.71
N ILE A 219 -15.28 -5.12 -13.84
CA ILE A 219 -15.09 -6.55 -14.13
C ILE A 219 -16.44 -7.17 -14.54
N LEU A 220 -17.52 -6.43 -14.32
CA LEU A 220 -18.78 -6.57 -15.00
C LEU A 220 -18.75 -6.01 -16.43
N SER A 221 -17.70 -6.33 -17.21
CA SER A 221 -17.76 -6.22 -18.66
C SER A 221 -19.06 -6.89 -19.09
N ILE A 222 -19.88 -6.23 -19.91
CA ILE A 222 -21.14 -6.75 -20.46
C ILE A 222 -21.13 -8.28 -20.75
N PRO A 223 -20.05 -8.91 -21.27
CA PRO A 223 -19.96 -10.38 -21.37
C PRO A 223 -20.10 -11.16 -20.06
N GLY A 224 -19.57 -10.68 -18.93
CA GLY A 224 -19.66 -11.35 -17.62
C GLY A 224 -21.09 -11.46 -17.09
N ILE A 225 -21.91 -10.41 -17.27
CA ILE A 225 -23.33 -10.42 -16.90
C ILE A 225 -24.08 -11.45 -17.75
N VAL A 226 -23.80 -11.47 -19.05
CA VAL A 226 -24.44 -12.41 -19.99
C VAL A 226 -24.06 -13.85 -19.66
N ILE A 227 -22.81 -14.12 -19.33
CA ILE A 227 -22.35 -15.46 -18.93
C ILE A 227 -23.04 -15.90 -17.63
N ILE A 228 -23.12 -15.04 -16.62
CA ILE A 228 -23.80 -15.35 -15.35
C ILE A 228 -25.29 -15.61 -15.58
N ALA A 229 -25.96 -14.78 -16.39
CA ALA A 229 -27.38 -14.95 -16.72
C ALA A 229 -27.64 -16.28 -17.46
N VAL A 230 -26.78 -16.65 -18.42
CA VAL A 230 -26.88 -17.94 -19.14
C VAL A 230 -26.69 -19.11 -18.19
N ILE A 231 -25.72 -19.06 -17.28
CA ILE A 231 -25.48 -20.11 -16.29
C ILE A 231 -26.71 -20.28 -15.37
N VAL A 232 -27.28 -19.18 -14.87
CA VAL A 232 -28.48 -19.21 -14.02
C VAL A 232 -29.67 -19.84 -14.76
N VAL A 233 -29.89 -19.47 -16.02
CA VAL A 233 -30.97 -20.06 -16.85
C VAL A 233 -30.76 -21.56 -17.04
N LEU A 234 -29.54 -22.01 -17.34
CA LEU A 234 -29.22 -23.42 -17.52
C LEU A 234 -29.43 -24.23 -16.23
N VAL A 235 -29.10 -23.66 -15.07
CA VAL A 235 -29.33 -24.29 -13.75
C VAL A 235 -30.83 -24.43 -13.48
N ILE A 236 -31.63 -23.40 -13.76
CA ILE A 236 -33.09 -23.44 -13.58
C ILE A 236 -33.71 -24.53 -14.48
N ILE A 237 -33.29 -24.61 -15.74
CA ILE A 237 -33.74 -25.65 -16.68
C ILE A 237 -33.37 -27.04 -16.16
N ALA A 238 -32.13 -27.24 -15.71
CA ALA A 238 -31.68 -28.52 -15.17
C ALA A 238 -32.50 -28.94 -13.94
N ILE A 239 -32.77 -28.02 -13.00
CA ILE A 239 -33.63 -28.29 -11.84
C ILE A 239 -35.04 -28.67 -12.29
N GLY A 240 -35.62 -27.93 -13.25
CA GLY A 240 -36.94 -28.23 -13.81
C GLY A 240 -37.02 -29.62 -14.43
N VAL A 241 -36.01 -30.02 -15.21
CA VAL A 241 -35.92 -31.36 -15.81
C VAL A 241 -35.82 -32.44 -14.74
N VAL A 242 -35.00 -32.24 -13.71
CA VAL A 242 -34.85 -33.18 -12.58
C VAL A 242 -36.18 -33.36 -11.84
N VAL A 243 -36.88 -32.27 -11.52
CA VAL A 243 -38.19 -32.31 -10.85
C VAL A 243 -39.21 -33.03 -11.73
N TYR A 244 -39.26 -32.73 -13.03
CA TYR A 244 -40.15 -33.38 -13.98
C TYR A 244 -39.93 -34.90 -14.06
N VAL A 245 -38.67 -35.33 -14.22
CA VAL A 245 -38.30 -36.75 -14.27
C VAL A 245 -38.63 -37.46 -12.96
N CYS A 246 -38.36 -36.83 -11.81
CA CYS A 246 -38.70 -37.37 -10.50
C CYS A 246 -40.22 -37.55 -10.33
N LYS A 247 -41.03 -36.57 -10.74
CA LYS A 247 -42.49 -36.63 -10.66
C LYS A 247 -43.04 -37.73 -11.58
N ARG A 248 -42.56 -37.83 -12.81
CA ARG A 248 -43.00 -38.84 -13.79
C ARG A 248 -42.62 -40.27 -13.36
N ARG A 249 -41.43 -40.47 -12.79
CA ARG A 249 -41.02 -41.77 -12.23
C ARG A 249 -41.84 -42.20 -11.03
N ARG A 250 -42.31 -41.26 -10.19
CA ARG A 250 -43.24 -41.56 -9.09
C ARG A 250 -44.60 -42.02 -9.61
N ALA A 251 -45.11 -41.38 -10.66
CA ALA A 251 -46.38 -41.78 -11.30
C ALA A 251 -46.31 -43.21 -11.88
N TYR A 252 -45.22 -43.56 -12.57
CA TYR A 252 -45.03 -44.92 -13.12
C TYR A 252 -44.84 -46.03 -12.07
N ARG A 253 -44.48 -45.70 -10.83
CA ARG A 253 -44.35 -46.70 -9.74
C ARG A 253 -45.63 -46.88 -8.93
N ALA A 254 -46.65 -46.06 -9.19
CA ALA A 254 -47.96 -46.12 -8.52
C ALA A 254 -49.00 -46.94 -9.31
N THR A 255 -48.65 -47.37 -10.52
CA THR A 255 -49.35 -48.35 -11.37
C THR A 255 -48.58 -49.66 -11.38
#